data_AF-A0A6P2KTI8-F1
#
_entry.id   AF-A0A6P2KTI8-F1
#
_cell.length_a   1.000
_cell.length_b   1.000
_cell.length_c   1.000
_cell.angle_alpha   90.00
_cell.angle_beta   90.00
_cell.angle_gamma   90.00
#
_symmetry.space_group_name_H-M   'P 1'
#
loop_
_entity.id
_entity.type
_entity.pdbx_description
1 polymer ?
#
loop_
_entity_poly.entity_id
_entity_poly.type
_entity_poly.pdbx_seq_one_letter_code
_entity_poly.pdbx_strand_id
1 'polypeptide(L)'
;MTPLQIIRNLDSLTNAIEVAVARADWSEAVRAAETRSTFLKTLVPDQPDEVHAAIGKMREIDIRISTAARETLEALVAEGRKALHDTRLAARQLSLGADAMTSRSSSWLS
;
A
#
# COMPACT_ATOMS: atom_id res chain seq x y z
N MET A 1 -13.44 30.01 -2.45
CA MET A 1 -12.66 29.52 -1.28
C MET A 1 -11.51 30.48 -1.03
N THR A 2 -11.22 30.80 0.22
CA THR A 2 -10.06 31.63 0.57
C THR A 2 -8.77 30.80 0.54
N PRO A 3 -7.59 31.41 0.34
CA PRO A 3 -6.30 30.71 0.40
C PRO A 3 -6.11 29.92 1.71
N LEU A 4 -6.54 30.49 2.85
CA LEU A 4 -6.50 29.83 4.16
C LEU A 4 -7.37 28.58 4.23
N GLN A 5 -8.53 28.57 3.57
CA GLN A 5 -9.39 27.38 3.48
C GLN A 5 -8.74 26.28 2.63
N ILE A 6 -8.04 26.66 1.56
CA ILE A 6 -7.31 25.71 0.73
C ILE A 6 -6.20 25.04 1.54
N ILE A 7 -5.37 25.81 2.23
CA ILE A 7 -4.27 25.27 3.06
C ILE A 7 -4.82 24.31 4.11
N ARG A 8 -5.86 24.68 4.86
CA ARG A 8 -6.46 23.81 5.89
C ARG A 8 -6.99 22.50 5.32
N ASN A 9 -7.63 22.55 4.15
CA ASN A 9 -8.11 21.35 3.48
C ASN A 9 -6.94 20.45 3.03
N LEU A 10 -5.88 21.05 2.47
CA LEU A 10 -4.69 20.33 2.05
C LEU A 10 -3.95 19.67 3.22
N ASP A 11 -3.82 20.37 4.35
CA ASP A 11 -3.23 19.84 5.58
C ASP A 11 -4.07 18.68 6.14
N SER A 12 -5.39 18.87 6.24
CA SER A 12 -6.31 17.84 6.73
C SER A 12 -6.25 16.57 5.86
N LEU A 13 -6.21 16.74 4.53
CA LEU A 13 -6.11 15.61 3.60
C LEU A 13 -4.74 14.94 3.66
N THR A 14 -3.66 15.71 3.86
CA THR A 14 -2.31 15.15 4.03
C THR A 14 -2.22 14.29 5.28
N ASN A 15 -2.78 14.75 6.40
CA ASN A 15 -2.86 13.96 7.63
C ASN A 15 -3.74 12.72 7.47
N ALA A 16 -4.87 12.83 6.75
CA ALA A 16 -5.73 11.68 6.47
C ALA A 16 -4.99 10.58 5.67
N ILE A 17 -4.20 10.96 4.67
CA ILE A 17 -3.37 10.01 3.91
C ILE A 17 -2.32 9.35 4.81
N GLU A 18 -1.62 10.13 5.64
CA GLU A 18 -0.59 9.59 6.55
C GLU A 18 -1.20 8.56 7.53
N VAL A 19 -2.35 8.86 8.13
CA VAL A 19 -3.06 7.94 9.03
C VAL A 19 -3.55 6.69 8.30
N ALA A 20 -4.10 6.84 7.09
CA ALA A 20 -4.59 5.72 6.31
C ALA A 20 -3.45 4.77 5.89
N VAL A 21 -2.33 5.31 5.43
CA VAL A 21 -1.13 4.53 5.09
C VAL A 21 -0.56 3.81 6.32
N ALA A 22 -0.48 4.48 7.48
CA ALA A 22 -0.02 3.86 8.71
C ALA A 22 -0.91 2.68 9.17
N ARG A 23 -2.17 2.65 8.75
CA ARG A 23 -3.13 1.58 9.04
C ARG A 23 -3.28 0.56 7.92
N ALA A 24 -2.52 0.71 6.82
CA ALA A 24 -2.70 -0.03 5.57
C ALA A 24 -4.13 0.04 5.00
N ASP A 25 -4.87 1.12 5.30
CA ASP A 25 -6.16 1.42 4.70
C ASP A 25 -5.94 2.09 3.33
N TRP A 26 -5.56 1.28 2.35
CA TRP A 26 -5.18 1.76 1.02
C TRP A 26 -6.34 2.42 0.27
N SER A 27 -7.58 1.98 0.53
CA SER A 27 -8.75 2.59 -0.11
C SER A 27 -8.95 4.02 0.36
N GLU A 28 -8.87 4.26 1.67
CA GLU A 28 -8.97 5.60 2.23
C GLU A 28 -7.78 6.48 1.83
N ALA A 29 -6.57 5.91 1.82
CA ALA A 29 -5.36 6.63 1.38
C ALA A 29 -5.50 7.15 -0.06
N VAL A 30 -5.98 6.31 -0.99
CA VAL A 30 -6.23 6.70 -2.39
C VAL A 30 -7.34 7.75 -2.48
N ARG A 31 -8.47 7.54 -1.80
CA ARG A 31 -9.59 8.49 -1.81
C ARG A 31 -9.18 9.88 -1.31
N ALA A 32 -8.42 9.94 -0.22
CA ALA A 32 -7.90 11.18 0.33
C ALA A 32 -6.88 11.85 -0.62
N ALA A 33 -5.99 11.07 -1.24
CA ALA A 33 -5.02 11.57 -2.21
C ALA A 33 -5.68 12.14 -3.48
N GLU A 34 -6.69 11.47 -4.02
CA GLU A 34 -7.47 11.96 -5.17
C GLU A 34 -8.21 13.26 -4.83
N THR A 35 -8.85 13.30 -3.66
CA THR A 35 -9.51 14.52 -3.16
C THR A 35 -8.51 15.67 -3.04
N ARG A 36 -7.32 15.41 -2.49
CA ARG A 36 -6.24 16.40 -2.37
C ARG A 36 -5.72 16.89 -3.72
N SER A 37 -5.61 15.99 -4.68
CA SER A 37 -5.20 16.31 -6.07
C SER A 37 -6.15 17.33 -6.69
N THR A 38 -7.46 17.20 -6.46
CA THR A 38 -8.46 18.18 -6.93
C THR A 38 -8.20 19.58 -6.35
N PHE A 39 -7.92 19.70 -5.05
CA PHE A 39 -7.58 20.99 -4.44
C PHE A 39 -6.29 21.58 -5.00
N LEU A 40 -5.25 20.78 -5.17
CA LEU A 40 -3.98 21.24 -5.76
C LEU A 40 -4.16 21.77 -7.18
N LYS A 41 -5.02 21.13 -7.99
CA LYS A 41 -5.34 21.58 -9.35
C LYS A 41 -6.10 22.91 -9.41
N THR A 42 -6.73 23.34 -8.32
CA THR A 42 -7.43 24.63 -8.25
C THR A 42 -6.51 25.81 -7.91
N LEU A 43 -5.25 25.54 -7.54
CA LEU A 43 -4.27 26.58 -7.26
C LEU A 43 -3.82 27.26 -8.55
N VAL A 44 -3.83 28.59 -8.55
CA VAL A 44 -3.23 29.42 -9.61
C VAL A 44 -1.76 29.72 -9.29
N PRO A 45 -0.88 30.00 -10.27
CA PRO A 45 0.55 30.19 -10.03
C PRO A 45 0.92 31.34 -9.08
N ASP A 46 0.10 32.39 -9.01
CA ASP A 46 0.32 33.57 -8.16
C ASP A 46 -0.34 33.38 -6.78
N GLN A 47 0.12 32.38 -6.02
CA GLN A 47 -0.32 32.19 -4.64
C GLN A 47 0.51 33.05 -3.67
N PRO A 48 -0.08 33.42 -2.52
CA PRO A 48 0.68 33.98 -1.41
C PRO A 48 1.81 33.04 -0.93
N ASP A 49 2.91 33.62 -0.43
CA ASP A 49 4.07 32.89 0.10
C ASP A 49 3.70 31.83 1.16
N GLU A 50 2.68 32.10 1.97
CA GLU A 50 2.17 31.18 2.98
C GLU A 50 1.65 29.86 2.37
N VAL A 51 1.00 29.94 1.21
CA VAL A 51 0.52 28.76 0.47
C VAL A 51 1.70 27.98 -0.09
N HIS A 52 2.73 28.66 -0.62
CA HIS A 52 3.95 28.02 -1.10
C HIS A 52 4.69 27.31 0.03
N ALA A 53 4.79 27.94 1.20
CA ALA A 53 5.40 27.33 2.38
C ALA A 53 4.62 26.09 2.86
N ALA A 54 3.29 26.13 2.83
CA ALA A 54 2.45 24.98 3.16
C ALA A 54 2.67 23.81 2.17
N ILE A 55 2.69 24.08 0.86
CA ILE A 55 2.98 23.07 -0.17
C ILE A 55 4.38 22.47 0.02
N GLY A 56 5.37 23.30 0.38
CA GLY A 56 6.72 22.84 0.70
C GLY A 56 6.72 21.82 1.84
N LYS A 57 6.05 22.11 2.96
CA LYS A 57 5.90 21.19 4.09
C LYS A 57 5.16 19.91 3.69
N MET A 58 4.08 20.03 2.93
CA MET A 58 3.33 18.87 2.44
C MET A 58 4.20 17.92 1.62
N ARG A 59 5.14 18.44 0.83
CA ARG A 59 6.05 17.62 0.02
C ARG A 59 6.97 16.75 0.88
N GLU A 60 7.44 17.26 2.01
CA GLU A 60 8.22 16.46 2.97
C GLU A 60 7.38 15.31 3.55
N ILE A 61 6.11 15.58 3.85
CA ILE A 61 5.18 14.55 4.32
C ILE A 61 4.92 13.50 3.22
N ASP A 62 4.75 13.93 1.97
CA ASP A 62 4.56 13.02 0.83
C ASP A 62 5.76 12.07 0.62
N ILE A 63 6.98 12.54 0.87
CA ILE A 63 8.18 11.69 0.85
C ILE A 63 8.10 10.62 1.95
N ARG A 64 7.67 10.99 3.16
CA ARG A 64 7.50 10.03 4.27
C ARG A 64 6.39 9.01 3.96
N ILE A 65 5.25 9.47 3.46
CA ILE A 65 4.11 8.63 3.05
C ILE A 65 4.54 7.62 1.97
N SER A 66 5.21 8.09 0.91
CA SER A 66 5.65 7.22 -0.18
C SER A 66 6.70 6.19 0.27
N THR A 67 7.56 6.55 1.22
CA THR A 67 8.51 5.63 1.83
C THR A 67 7.79 4.52 2.60
N ALA A 68 6.88 4.88 3.51
CA ALA A 68 6.11 3.92 4.29
C ALA A 68 5.25 2.99 3.42
N ALA A 69 4.60 3.55 2.39
CA ALA A 69 3.80 2.76 1.45
C ALA A 69 4.66 1.75 0.68
N ARG A 70 5.86 2.14 0.24
CA ARG A 70 6.81 1.25 -0.44
C ARG A 70 7.31 0.14 0.48
N GLU A 71 7.72 0.47 1.70
CA GLU A 71 8.16 -0.53 2.69
C GLU A 71 7.06 -1.56 2.97
N THR A 72 5.81 -1.11 3.07
CA THR A 72 4.67 -2.00 3.28
C THR A 72 4.44 -2.90 2.05
N LEU A 73 4.54 -2.36 0.84
CA LEU A 73 4.44 -3.16 -0.39
C LEU A 73 5.54 -4.23 -0.48
N GLU A 74 6.79 -3.87 -0.16
CA GLU A 74 7.92 -4.79 -0.16
C GLU A 74 7.70 -5.94 0.83
N ALA A 75 7.20 -5.65 2.03
CA ALA A 75 6.83 -6.66 3.02
C ALA A 75 5.74 -7.60 2.51
N LEU A 76 4.63 -7.06 1.97
CA LEU A 76 3.53 -7.86 1.43
C LEU A 76 3.96 -8.76 0.27
N VAL A 77 4.82 -8.27 -0.62
CA VAL A 77 5.37 -9.07 -1.72
C VAL A 77 6.25 -10.21 -1.19
N ALA A 78 7.08 -9.94 -0.17
CA ALA A 78 7.91 -10.96 0.44
C ALA A 78 7.06 -12.05 1.12
N GLU A 79 6.03 -11.65 1.87
CA GLU A 79 5.08 -12.57 2.51
C GLU A 79 4.31 -13.41 1.48
N GLY A 80 3.80 -12.79 0.42
CA GLY A 80 3.11 -13.50 -0.65
C GLY A 80 3.99 -14.53 -1.35
N ARG A 81 5.26 -14.19 -1.62
CA ARG A 81 6.24 -15.14 -2.20
C ARG A 81 6.49 -16.33 -1.27
N LYS A 82 6.62 -16.09 0.03
CA LYS A 82 6.79 -17.14 1.04
C LYS A 82 5.58 -18.07 1.07
N ALA A 83 4.37 -17.52 1.17
CA ALA A 83 3.14 -18.31 1.20
C ALA A 83 2.97 -19.20 -0.06
N LEU A 84 3.31 -18.67 -1.24
CA LEU A 84 3.31 -19.46 -2.48
C LEU A 84 4.34 -20.58 -2.46
N HIS A 85 5.54 -20.32 -1.92
CA HIS A 85 6.57 -21.34 -1.79
C HIS A 85 6.12 -22.47 -0.85
N ASP A 86 5.60 -22.12 0.32
CA ASP A 86 5.12 -23.07 1.32
C ASP A 86 3.97 -23.93 0.77
N THR A 87 3.03 -23.31 0.05
CA THR A 87 1.93 -24.01 -0.63
C THR A 87 2.45 -25.01 -1.66
N ARG A 88 3.48 -24.65 -2.44
CA ARG A 88 4.08 -25.55 -3.43
C ARG A 88 4.81 -26.72 -2.76
N LEU A 89 5.48 -26.50 -1.64
CA LEU A 89 6.13 -27.57 -0.89
C LEU A 89 5.09 -28.54 -0.32
N ALA A 90 4.03 -28.03 0.29
CA ALA A 90 2.93 -28.85 0.81
C ALA A 90 2.28 -29.69 -0.30
N ALA A 91 1.98 -29.09 -1.45
CA ALA A 91 1.42 -29.80 -2.60
C ALA A 91 2.33 -30.93 -3.10
N ARG A 92 3.65 -30.69 -3.16
CA ARG A 92 4.63 -31.74 -3.52
C ARG A 92 4.67 -32.88 -2.52
N GLN A 93 4.62 -32.59 -1.22
CA GLN A 93 4.60 -33.62 -0.18
C GLN A 93 3.34 -34.48 -0.26
N LEU A 94 2.18 -33.88 -0.51
CA LEU A 94 0.93 -34.61 -0.73
C LEU A 94 1.01 -35.53 -1.96
N SER A 95 1.58 -35.04 -3.07
CA SER A 95 1.82 -35.85 -4.28
C SER A 95 2.71 -37.06 -4.00
N LEU A 96 3.86 -36.84 -3.35
CA LEU A 96 4.79 -37.92 -3.01
C LEU A 96 4.18 -38.94 -2.05
N GLY A 97 3.37 -38.49 -1.09
CA GLY A 97 2.64 -39.36 -0.18
C GLY A 97 1.60 -40.23 -0.89
N ALA A 98 0.88 -39.67 -1.86
CA ALA A 98 -0.07 -40.41 -2.69
C ALA A 98 0.64 -41.47 -3.55
N ASP A 99 1.75 -41.11 -4.19
CA ASP A 99 2.56 -42.04 -5.01
C ASP A 99 3.16 -43.18 -4.18
N ALA A 100 3.56 -42.89 -2.93
CA ALA A 100 4.05 -43.92 -2.01
C ALA A 100 2.93 -44.87 -1.58
N MET A 101 1.71 -44.38 -1.38
CA MET A 101 0.54 -45.22 -1.05
C MET A 101 0.11 -46.12 -2.21
N THR A 102 0.09 -45.60 -3.45
CA THR A 102 -0.26 -46.39 -4.65
C THR A 102 0.79 -47.45 -4.99
N SER A 103 2.08 -47.13 -4.80
CA SER A 103 3.15 -48.12 -4.96
C SER A 103 3.05 -49.24 -3.93
N ARG A 104 2.72 -48.89 -2.68
CA ARG A 104 2.57 -49.88 -1.60
C ARG A 104 1.35 -50.77 -1.81
N SER A 105 0.21 -50.25 -2.30
CA SER A 105 -0.97 -51.10 -2.57
C SER A 105 -0.75 -52.08 -3.72
N SER A 106 0.04 -51.71 -4.72
CA SER A 106 0.34 -52.56 -5.87
C SER A 106 1.24 -53.75 -5.51
N SER A 107 2.14 -53.59 -4.53
CA SER A 107 3.04 -54.66 -4.07
C SER A 107 2.37 -55.75 -3.23
N TRP A 108 1.15 -55.54 -2.72
CA TRP A 108 0.38 -56.58 -2.00
C TRP A 108 -0.51 -57.43 -2.92
N LEU A 109 -0.65 -57.02 -4.18
CA LEU A 109 -1.53 -57.65 -5.17
C LEU A 109 -0.75 -58.47 -6.22
N SER A 110 0.58 -58.60 -6.08
CA SER A 110 1.47 -59.45 -6.89
C SER A 110 2.02 -60.60 -6.06
#